data_AF-A0AAV5Q7N0-F1
#
_entry.id   AF-A0AAV5Q7N0-F1
#
_cell.length_a   1.000
_cell.length_b   1.000
_cell.length_c   1.000
_cell.angle_alpha   90.00
_cell.angle_beta   90.00
_cell.angle_gamma   90.00
#
_symmetry.space_group_name_H-M   'P 1'
#
loop_
_entity.id
_entity.type
_entity.pdbx_description
1 polymer ?
#
loop_
_entity_poly.entity_id
_entity_poly.type
_entity_poly.pdbx_seq_one_letter_code
_entity_poly.pdbx_strand_id
1 'polypeptide(L)'
;MMANPDGIFERPIIGFNNSWPLPTIEVNRGDRVQLFLTNGLADATTSLHFHGLFQKGSNNMDGPVGVTQCPISPGETMLYDFVVDQVGTYWYHSHSGSQYSDGLRGLFIVHDTKYESNYQFDKELTWSISDWYHDSSTELIKQQLTRYNPTGAEPVPQNALFNDSRNVTVPVEKDTTYLIRIANIGIMVSQYVYIQGHDFEIIEIDGVYTKPQKANMVYLTVGQRVSILVKTQSNPTTNFNILNIIDKSMLDTVPDDLQLYGVNTLSYDASFKSLSVPKWIDNQDKFEPFDDFLLEPFYSKPLLPEPDHRIDLTLYMKNLGDGINYAFFNNHTYVAPRVPTLLTALSAPEHLKNNGQIYGSNTNSFVLQKDDIIEIVLNNEDDNKHPMHLHGHQFQVVARSEDFDEPVHYDPRNVTLPENPAIRDTVYVEGNGYVVLRFKADNPGIWFFHCHLDFHLEQGLAVTLVEAPSDINIRLSKNEIDICHIAGVPVEGNAAGNMDFLDLAGEPVQPNPLPDGFTSKGYFALTICTLVALYGLSTIYSYGMKDVTNTEKEKILNEKIVVKNLILSFEKQSSPEYQNLLKDLKKLDNLFDQL
;
A
#
# COMPACT_ATOMS: atom_id res chain seq x y z
N MET A 1 5.63 -22.76 11.04
CA MET A 1 4.77 -23.96 10.89
C MET A 1 4.12 -23.93 9.50
N MET A 2 3.37 -24.94 9.07
CA MET A 2 2.64 -24.92 7.79
C MET A 2 1.15 -24.68 8.04
N ALA A 3 0.48 -23.94 7.16
CA ALA A 3 -0.98 -23.78 7.17
C ALA A 3 -1.55 -23.62 5.75
N ASN A 4 -2.84 -23.92 5.61
CA ASN A 4 -3.60 -23.80 4.37
C ASN A 4 -4.97 -23.16 4.69
N PRO A 5 -5.03 -21.85 4.99
CA PRO A 5 -6.25 -21.21 5.45
C PRO A 5 -7.31 -21.04 4.36
N ASP A 6 -6.91 -20.98 3.10
CA ASP A 6 -7.84 -20.85 1.97
C ASP A 6 -8.28 -22.18 1.36
N GLY A 7 -7.70 -23.30 1.81
CA GLY A 7 -7.96 -24.65 1.33
C GLY A 7 -7.32 -24.97 -0.03
N ILE A 8 -6.49 -24.07 -0.57
CA ILE A 8 -5.90 -24.19 -1.92
C ILE A 8 -4.41 -24.48 -1.82
N PHE A 9 -3.67 -23.74 -0.99
CA PHE A 9 -2.21 -23.80 -0.94
C PHE A 9 -1.66 -23.85 0.48
N GLU A 10 -0.92 -24.91 0.79
CA GLU A 10 -0.21 -25.05 2.06
C GLU A 10 1.12 -24.31 1.99
N ARG A 11 1.33 -23.33 2.88
CA ARG A 11 2.55 -22.51 2.95
C ARG A 11 3.10 -22.35 4.36
N PRO A 12 4.39 -22.00 4.52
CA PRO A 12 4.94 -21.61 5.79
C PRO A 12 4.23 -20.36 6.34
N ILE A 13 3.98 -20.39 7.64
CA ILE A 13 3.41 -19.30 8.43
C ILE A 13 4.14 -19.14 9.76
N ILE A 14 4.07 -17.93 10.30
CA ILE A 14 4.63 -17.51 11.57
C ILE A 14 3.50 -17.49 12.62
N GLY A 15 3.72 -18.22 13.71
CA GLY A 15 2.74 -18.42 14.78
C GLY A 15 3.38 -18.29 16.16
N PHE A 16 2.56 -18.25 17.21
CA PHE A 16 3.02 -18.30 18.60
C PHE A 16 2.94 -19.73 19.13
N ASN A 17 4.02 -20.21 19.75
CA ASN A 17 4.05 -21.51 20.43
C ASN A 17 3.53 -22.69 19.58
N ASN A 18 3.88 -22.71 18.28
CA ASN A 18 3.39 -23.68 17.27
C ASN A 18 1.87 -23.64 17.02
N SER A 19 1.23 -22.50 17.27
CA SER A 19 -0.18 -22.25 17.00
C SER A 19 -0.35 -21.05 16.08
N TRP A 20 -1.30 -21.18 15.17
CA TRP A 20 -1.83 -20.13 14.33
C TRP A 20 -3.28 -20.51 13.96
N PRO A 21 -4.24 -19.57 13.92
CA PRO A 21 -4.10 -18.11 14.11
C PRO A 21 -3.62 -17.70 15.50
N LEU A 22 -3.09 -16.48 15.63
CA LEU A 22 -2.63 -15.98 16.92
C LEU A 22 -3.81 -15.66 17.84
N PRO A 23 -3.65 -15.77 19.18
CA PRO A 23 -4.74 -15.49 20.10
C PRO A 23 -5.13 -14.01 20.08
N THR A 24 -6.41 -13.73 20.28
CA THR A 24 -6.87 -12.41 20.71
C THR A 24 -6.33 -12.15 22.11
N ILE A 25 -5.63 -11.04 22.30
CA ILE A 25 -5.23 -10.56 23.63
C ILE A 25 -6.39 -9.73 24.18
N GLU A 26 -6.91 -10.10 25.33
CA GLU A 26 -7.99 -9.37 26.01
C GLU A 26 -7.49 -8.88 27.37
N VAL A 27 -7.64 -7.57 27.60
CA VAL A 27 -7.27 -6.92 28.87
C VAL A 27 -8.36 -5.94 29.29
N ASN A 28 -8.36 -5.51 30.55
CA ASN A 28 -9.20 -4.40 30.99
C ASN A 28 -8.39 -3.10 30.97
N ARG A 29 -9.09 -1.98 30.82
CA ARG A 29 -8.48 -0.66 31.02
C ARG A 29 -7.78 -0.57 32.39
N GLY A 30 -6.53 -0.15 32.37
CA GLY A 30 -5.65 -0.02 33.52
C GLY A 30 -4.79 -1.25 33.80
N ASP A 31 -4.99 -2.36 33.08
CA ASP A 31 -4.15 -3.53 33.20
C ASP A 31 -2.73 -3.24 32.66
N ARG A 32 -1.76 -3.96 33.23
CA ARG A 32 -0.37 -3.97 32.77
C ARG A 32 -0.11 -5.20 31.93
N VAL A 33 0.35 -5.00 30.70
CA VAL A 33 0.74 -6.06 29.78
C VAL A 33 2.23 -6.33 29.96
N GLN A 34 2.59 -7.60 30.18
CA GLN A 34 3.98 -8.06 30.19
C GLN A 34 4.10 -9.24 29.23
N LEU A 35 4.52 -8.94 28.00
CA LEU A 35 4.63 -9.93 26.91
C LEU A 35 6.10 -10.23 26.64
N PHE A 36 6.49 -11.48 26.85
CA PHE A 36 7.83 -11.99 26.50
C PHE A 36 7.78 -12.56 25.07
N LEU A 37 8.33 -11.82 24.11
CA LEU A 37 8.44 -12.26 22.73
C LEU A 37 9.80 -12.90 22.49
N THR A 38 9.84 -14.23 22.43
CA THR A 38 11.03 -14.99 22.02
C THR A 38 11.00 -15.20 20.51
N ASN A 39 12.03 -14.74 19.80
CA ASN A 39 12.16 -14.99 18.36
C ASN A 39 12.60 -16.44 18.11
N GLY A 40 11.65 -17.30 17.75
CA GLY A 40 11.91 -18.70 17.38
C GLY A 40 12.20 -18.93 15.89
N LEU A 41 12.31 -17.88 15.08
CA LEU A 41 12.61 -17.98 13.65
C LEU A 41 14.08 -18.36 13.44
N ALA A 42 14.40 -19.05 12.33
CA ALA A 42 15.75 -19.54 12.08
C ALA A 42 16.69 -18.46 11.54
N ASP A 43 16.18 -17.58 10.69
CA ASP A 43 16.96 -16.70 9.82
C ASP A 43 16.35 -15.30 9.67
N ALA A 44 15.32 -14.97 10.44
CA ALA A 44 14.63 -13.69 10.39
C ALA A 44 14.59 -13.02 11.77
N THR A 45 14.72 -11.70 11.79
CA THR A 45 14.45 -10.90 12.98
C THR A 45 12.96 -10.68 13.16
N THR A 46 12.52 -10.21 14.33
CA THR A 46 11.12 -9.87 14.59
C THR A 46 10.98 -8.66 15.51
N SER A 47 9.76 -8.16 15.60
CA SER A 47 9.29 -7.10 16.50
C SER A 47 7.77 -7.23 16.62
N LEU A 48 7.16 -6.48 17.52
CA LEU A 48 5.71 -6.46 17.69
C LEU A 48 5.24 -5.03 17.92
N HIS A 49 4.37 -4.56 17.03
CA HIS A 49 3.65 -3.31 17.20
C HIS A 49 2.24 -3.59 17.72
N PHE A 50 1.76 -2.73 18.63
CA PHE A 50 0.42 -2.78 19.19
C PHE A 50 -0.41 -1.65 18.59
N HIS A 51 -0.94 -1.91 17.41
CA HIS A 51 -1.63 -0.94 16.56
C HIS A 51 -2.72 -0.17 17.30
N GLY A 52 -2.59 1.15 17.29
CA GLY A 52 -3.55 2.09 17.90
C GLY A 52 -3.39 2.29 19.41
N LEU A 53 -2.49 1.54 20.08
CA LEU A 53 -2.12 1.86 21.46
C LEU A 53 -1.18 3.07 21.50
N PHE A 54 -1.47 4.03 22.36
CA PHE A 54 -0.74 5.29 22.49
C PHE A 54 0.66 5.13 23.06
N GLN A 55 0.95 4.02 23.74
CA GLN A 55 2.24 3.79 24.40
C GLN A 55 2.68 4.99 25.26
N LYS A 56 1.73 5.59 26.00
CA LYS A 56 1.94 6.83 26.72
C LYS A 56 2.97 6.64 27.84
N GLY A 57 4.14 7.27 27.67
CA GLY A 57 5.29 7.10 28.57
C GLY A 57 6.05 5.78 28.40
N SER A 58 5.73 5.00 27.37
CA SER A 58 6.34 3.70 27.04
C SER A 58 6.65 3.59 25.54
N ASN A 59 7.06 4.68 24.88
CA ASN A 59 7.36 4.71 23.43
C ASN A 59 8.40 3.66 22.99
N ASN A 60 9.30 3.22 23.88
CA ASN A 60 10.22 2.09 23.65
C ASN A 60 9.52 0.71 23.52
N MET A 61 8.23 0.62 23.82
CA MET A 61 7.40 -0.59 23.69
C MET A 61 6.49 -0.55 22.45
N ASP A 62 6.68 0.43 21.57
CA ASP A 62 5.84 0.63 20.40
C ASP A 62 6.07 -0.39 19.28
N GLY A 63 7.28 -0.94 19.10
CA GLY A 63 7.50 -2.02 18.14
C GLY A 63 8.20 -1.73 16.80
N PRO A 64 8.14 -0.54 16.18
CA PRO A 64 8.73 -0.35 14.85
C PRO A 64 10.27 -0.39 14.87
N VAL A 65 10.83 -1.35 14.12
CA VAL A 65 12.29 -1.53 13.98
C VAL A 65 12.93 -0.32 13.31
N GLY A 66 14.01 0.19 13.90
CA GLY A 66 14.71 1.38 13.39
C GLY A 66 14.04 2.71 13.78
N VAL A 67 12.88 2.66 14.45
CA VAL A 67 12.20 3.85 14.99
C VAL A 67 12.32 3.84 16.50
N THR A 68 11.63 2.91 17.19
CA THR A 68 11.59 2.86 18.66
C THR A 68 12.47 1.76 19.25
N GLN A 69 12.83 0.75 18.46
CA GLN A 69 13.64 -0.37 18.93
C GLN A 69 14.56 -0.97 17.85
N CYS A 70 15.50 -1.79 18.31
CA CYS A 70 16.31 -2.67 17.47
C CYS A 70 15.54 -3.97 17.13
N PRO A 71 15.92 -4.67 16.05
CA PRO A 71 15.28 -5.93 15.69
C PRO A 71 15.64 -7.05 16.66
N ILE A 72 14.66 -7.88 17.03
CA ILE A 72 14.87 -9.04 17.91
C ILE A 72 15.47 -10.17 17.09
N SER A 73 16.72 -10.53 17.38
CA SER A 73 17.46 -11.57 16.64
C SER A 73 16.97 -13.00 16.98
N PRO A 74 17.17 -13.99 16.09
CA PRO A 74 16.87 -15.41 16.37
C PRO A 74 17.41 -15.89 17.72
N GLY A 75 16.55 -16.54 18.51
CA GLY A 75 16.87 -17.06 19.85
C GLY A 75 16.74 -16.05 20.99
N GLU A 76 16.65 -14.75 20.69
CA GLU A 76 16.54 -13.70 21.71
C GLU A 76 15.11 -13.46 22.17
N THR A 77 14.96 -12.87 23.35
CA THR A 77 13.67 -12.53 23.95
C THR A 77 13.60 -11.08 24.35
N MET A 78 12.59 -10.36 23.87
CA MET A 78 12.27 -9.00 24.31
C MET A 78 11.03 -9.01 25.21
N LEU A 79 11.08 -8.23 26.29
CA LEU A 79 9.92 -7.95 27.13
C LEU A 79 9.25 -6.65 26.68
N TYR A 80 8.01 -6.75 26.22
CA TYR A 80 7.11 -5.60 26.09
C TYR A 80 6.35 -5.41 27.40
N ASP A 81 6.53 -4.26 28.04
CA ASP A 81 6.00 -3.97 29.37
C ASP A 81 5.41 -2.56 29.44
N PHE A 82 4.08 -2.48 29.39
CA PHE A 82 3.34 -1.21 29.38
C PHE A 82 1.96 -1.33 30.06
N VAL A 83 1.38 -0.18 30.39
CA VAL A 83 0.03 -0.07 30.97
C VAL A 83 -0.93 0.42 29.89
N VAL A 84 -2.13 -0.18 29.82
CA VAL A 84 -3.13 0.18 28.81
C VAL A 84 -4.23 1.03 29.44
N ASP A 85 -4.22 2.34 29.20
CA ASP A 85 -5.27 3.28 29.65
C ASP A 85 -6.20 3.73 28.50
N GLN A 86 -6.33 2.89 27.48
CA GLN A 86 -7.29 3.04 26.38
C GLN A 86 -8.44 2.03 26.51
N VAL A 87 -9.39 2.08 25.58
CA VAL A 87 -10.56 1.19 25.53
C VAL A 87 -10.90 0.90 24.07
N GLY A 88 -11.51 -0.25 23.78
CA GLY A 88 -12.02 -0.58 22.45
C GLY A 88 -11.18 -1.62 21.71
N THR A 89 -11.20 -1.56 20.37
CA THR A 89 -10.73 -2.62 19.48
C THR A 89 -9.41 -2.25 18.80
N TYR A 90 -8.39 -3.04 19.07
CA TYR A 90 -7.03 -2.90 18.55
C TYR A 90 -6.55 -4.24 17.98
N TRP A 91 -5.32 -4.25 17.51
CA TRP A 91 -4.66 -5.46 17.03
C TRP A 91 -3.15 -5.30 17.22
N TYR A 92 -2.41 -6.38 17.04
CA TYR A 92 -0.97 -6.39 17.12
C TYR A 92 -0.42 -7.14 15.91
N HIS A 93 0.74 -6.72 15.42
CA HIS A 93 1.38 -7.33 14.26
C HIS A 93 2.90 -7.13 14.28
N SER A 94 3.60 -7.92 13.48
CA SER A 94 5.04 -7.69 13.27
C SER A 94 5.26 -6.33 12.61
N HIS A 95 6.30 -5.63 13.04
CA HIS A 95 6.79 -4.42 12.39
C HIS A 95 8.24 -4.60 11.88
N SER A 96 8.57 -5.83 11.50
CA SER A 96 9.85 -6.23 10.89
C SER A 96 9.64 -6.61 9.44
N GLY A 97 9.77 -5.62 8.55
CA GLY A 97 9.35 -5.77 7.15
C GLY A 97 7.90 -6.21 7.05
N SER A 98 7.58 -6.92 5.97
CA SER A 98 6.23 -7.45 5.75
C SER A 98 5.88 -8.75 6.47
N GLN A 99 6.56 -9.03 7.58
CA GLN A 99 6.49 -10.32 8.28
C GLN A 99 5.07 -10.68 8.78
N TYR A 100 4.21 -9.70 9.06
CA TYR A 100 2.86 -10.01 9.53
C TYR A 100 1.95 -10.59 8.44
N SER A 101 2.29 -10.38 7.15
CA SER A 101 1.64 -11.08 6.02
C SER A 101 1.82 -12.60 6.11
N ASP A 102 2.91 -13.06 6.73
CA ASP A 102 3.19 -14.47 6.96
C ASP A 102 2.51 -15.02 8.23
N GLY A 103 1.67 -14.22 8.90
CA GLY A 103 0.78 -14.69 9.97
C GLY A 103 1.07 -14.15 11.37
N LEU A 104 2.14 -13.36 11.59
CA LEU A 104 2.43 -12.76 12.90
C LEU A 104 1.55 -11.53 13.16
N ARG A 105 0.24 -11.77 13.36
CA ARG A 105 -0.81 -10.78 13.63
C ARG A 105 -1.95 -11.36 14.46
N GLY A 106 -2.61 -10.56 15.28
CA GLY A 106 -3.76 -10.96 16.09
C GLY A 106 -4.51 -9.77 16.69
N LEU A 107 -5.72 -9.99 17.18
CA LEU A 107 -6.54 -8.92 17.77
C LEU A 107 -6.10 -8.58 19.20
N PHE A 108 -6.37 -7.34 19.61
CA PHE A 108 -6.10 -6.83 20.96
C PHE A 108 -7.31 -6.05 21.45
N ILE A 109 -8.05 -6.57 22.42
CA ILE A 109 -9.28 -5.94 22.93
C ILE A 109 -9.02 -5.37 24.32
N VAL A 110 -9.44 -4.12 24.51
CA VAL A 110 -9.39 -3.46 25.82
C VAL A 110 -10.80 -3.19 26.32
N HIS A 111 -11.22 -3.99 27.29
CA HIS A 111 -12.53 -3.88 27.90
C HIS A 111 -12.61 -2.72 28.88
N ASP A 112 -13.75 -2.03 28.85
CA ASP A 112 -14.17 -1.10 29.88
C ASP A 112 -15.68 -1.23 30.07
N THR A 113 -16.04 -1.94 31.13
CA THR A 113 -17.44 -2.21 31.48
C THR A 113 -18.30 -0.94 31.57
N LYS A 114 -17.71 0.21 31.92
CA LYS A 114 -18.44 1.48 32.00
C LYS A 114 -18.73 2.03 30.61
N TYR A 115 -17.76 2.01 29.70
CA TYR A 115 -17.99 2.44 28.32
C TYR A 115 -18.94 1.51 27.59
N GLU A 116 -18.70 0.21 27.68
CA GLU A 116 -19.51 -0.83 27.05
C GLU A 116 -20.97 -0.79 27.55
N SER A 117 -21.19 -0.46 28.83
CA SER A 117 -22.55 -0.33 29.40
C SER A 117 -23.41 0.79 28.78
N ASN A 118 -22.82 1.72 28.01
CA ASN A 118 -23.60 2.70 27.24
C ASN A 118 -24.33 2.08 26.05
N TYR A 119 -23.98 0.85 25.67
CA TYR A 119 -24.53 0.11 24.56
C TYR A 119 -25.23 -1.15 25.06
N GLN A 120 -26.38 -1.49 24.47
CA GLN A 120 -27.16 -2.66 24.87
C GLN A 120 -26.84 -3.83 23.95
N PHE A 121 -26.07 -4.78 24.45
CA PHE A 121 -25.79 -6.04 23.75
C PHE A 121 -25.81 -7.21 24.73
N ASP A 122 -26.11 -8.39 24.20
CA ASP A 122 -26.24 -9.63 24.96
C ASP A 122 -24.95 -10.47 24.89
N LYS A 123 -24.23 -10.40 23.76
CA LYS A 123 -23.03 -11.20 23.48
C LYS A 123 -22.01 -10.41 22.66
N GLU A 124 -20.76 -10.84 22.72
CA GLU A 124 -19.65 -10.27 21.96
C GLU A 124 -19.04 -11.31 21.01
N LEU A 125 -18.60 -10.86 19.83
CA LEU A 125 -17.83 -11.61 18.85
C LEU A 125 -16.70 -10.74 18.27
N THR A 126 -15.63 -11.38 17.82
CA THR A 126 -14.53 -10.72 17.11
C THR A 126 -14.33 -11.35 15.74
N TRP A 127 -14.20 -10.51 14.71
CA TRP A 127 -13.92 -10.92 13.34
C TRP A 127 -12.65 -10.24 12.82
N SER A 128 -11.81 -11.01 12.14
CA SER A 128 -10.72 -10.48 11.32
C SER A 128 -11.01 -10.73 9.85
N ILE A 129 -10.67 -9.75 9.01
CA ILE A 129 -10.63 -9.90 7.56
C ILE A 129 -9.22 -9.57 7.07
N SER A 130 -8.78 -10.25 6.03
CA SER A 130 -7.47 -9.98 5.43
C SER A 130 -7.45 -10.40 3.97
N ASP A 131 -6.52 -9.87 3.19
CA ASP A 131 -6.03 -10.54 2.00
C ASP A 131 -5.16 -11.75 2.38
N TRP A 132 -4.88 -12.60 1.39
CA TRP A 132 -4.05 -13.78 1.52
C TRP A 132 -3.21 -14.02 0.28
N TYR A 133 -1.93 -14.30 0.54
CA TYR A 133 -0.93 -14.59 -0.46
C TYR A 133 -0.41 -16.02 -0.32
N HIS A 134 -0.01 -16.64 -1.42
CA HIS A 134 0.63 -17.96 -1.41
C HIS A 134 2.15 -17.86 -1.27
N ASP A 135 2.73 -16.76 -1.74
CA ASP A 135 4.16 -16.47 -1.59
C ASP A 135 4.46 -15.79 -0.24
N SER A 136 5.63 -16.10 0.33
CA SER A 136 6.10 -15.46 1.57
C SER A 136 6.34 -13.96 1.38
N SER A 137 6.21 -13.19 2.46
CA SER A 137 6.55 -11.76 2.54
C SER A 137 7.85 -11.41 1.82
N THR A 138 8.91 -12.18 2.06
CA THR A 138 10.24 -11.97 1.46
C THR A 138 10.23 -12.10 -0.06
N GLU A 139 9.44 -13.01 -0.62
CA GLU A 139 9.32 -13.18 -2.07
C GLU A 139 8.42 -12.09 -2.67
N LEU A 140 7.33 -11.73 -2.00
CA LEU A 140 6.46 -10.62 -2.43
C LEU A 140 7.23 -9.31 -2.49
N ILE A 141 8.05 -8.99 -1.48
CA ILE A 141 8.87 -7.77 -1.48
C ILE A 141 9.95 -7.79 -2.55
N LYS A 142 10.52 -8.96 -2.90
CA LYS A 142 11.44 -9.07 -4.05
C LYS A 142 10.72 -8.84 -5.40
N GLN A 143 9.47 -9.25 -5.50
CA GLN A 143 8.64 -9.01 -6.68
C GLN A 143 8.25 -7.53 -6.79
N GLN A 144 7.99 -6.87 -5.65
CA GLN A 144 7.67 -5.44 -5.59
C GLN A 144 8.90 -4.55 -5.87
N LEU A 145 9.95 -4.71 -5.08
CA LEU A 145 11.15 -3.86 -5.10
C LEU A 145 12.16 -4.36 -6.13
N THR A 146 11.83 -4.23 -7.42
CA THR A 146 12.69 -4.67 -8.51
C THR A 146 12.60 -3.78 -9.73
N ARG A 147 13.72 -3.64 -10.44
CA ARG A 147 13.80 -2.88 -11.71
C ARG A 147 12.92 -3.45 -12.83
N TYR A 148 12.44 -4.68 -12.64
CA TYR A 148 11.54 -5.37 -13.57
C TYR A 148 10.06 -5.09 -13.29
N ASN A 149 9.75 -4.34 -12.22
CA ASN A 149 8.44 -3.79 -11.89
C ASN A 149 8.48 -2.25 -11.87
N PRO A 150 8.76 -1.59 -13.01
CA PRO A 150 8.97 -0.14 -13.05
C PRO A 150 7.69 0.68 -12.82
N THR A 151 6.52 0.05 -12.89
CA THR A 151 5.24 0.69 -12.54
C THR A 151 5.09 0.78 -11.02
N GLY A 152 5.77 -0.06 -10.25
CA GLY A 152 5.53 -0.22 -8.81
C GLY A 152 4.27 -1.04 -8.52
N ALA A 153 3.79 -1.82 -9.50
CA ALA A 153 2.53 -2.54 -9.41
C ALA A 153 2.53 -3.54 -8.27
N GLU A 154 1.57 -3.45 -7.33
CA GLU A 154 1.58 -4.27 -6.13
C GLU A 154 1.25 -5.75 -6.45
N PRO A 155 1.83 -6.70 -5.70
CA PRO A 155 1.43 -8.09 -5.81
C PRO A 155 -0.06 -8.27 -5.50
N VAL A 156 -0.78 -8.92 -6.42
CA VAL A 156 -2.21 -9.21 -6.26
C VAL A 156 -2.41 -10.41 -5.31
N PRO A 157 -3.28 -10.32 -4.29
CA PRO A 157 -3.56 -11.45 -3.40
C PRO A 157 -4.30 -12.58 -4.13
N GLN A 158 -4.19 -13.80 -3.64
CA GLN A 158 -4.92 -14.96 -4.19
C GLN A 158 -6.32 -15.09 -3.59
N ASN A 159 -6.54 -14.55 -2.39
CA ASN A 159 -7.82 -14.67 -1.70
C ASN A 159 -8.08 -13.57 -0.67
N ALA A 160 -9.32 -13.53 -0.18
CA ALA A 160 -9.68 -12.87 1.06
C ALA A 160 -10.06 -13.90 2.13
N LEU A 161 -9.54 -13.71 3.34
CA LEU A 161 -9.85 -14.54 4.50
C LEU A 161 -10.82 -13.84 5.44
N PHE A 162 -11.55 -14.66 6.17
CA PHE A 162 -12.39 -14.27 7.30
C PHE A 162 -12.02 -15.17 8.48
N ASN A 163 -11.62 -14.58 9.61
CA ASN A 163 -11.05 -15.31 10.76
C ASN A 163 -9.96 -16.31 10.35
N ASP A 164 -9.02 -15.84 9.52
CA ASP A 164 -7.88 -16.62 9.01
C ASP A 164 -8.30 -17.96 8.34
N SER A 165 -9.49 -17.96 7.72
CA SER A 165 -10.06 -19.10 7.01
C SER A 165 -11.00 -18.64 5.89
N ARG A 166 -11.66 -19.58 5.23
CA ARG A 166 -12.74 -19.31 4.26
C ARG A 166 -13.98 -20.13 4.59
N ASN A 167 -15.13 -19.65 4.11
CA ASN A 167 -16.42 -20.32 4.28
C ASN A 167 -16.78 -20.57 5.76
N VAL A 168 -16.41 -19.62 6.62
CA VAL A 168 -16.59 -19.74 8.07
C VAL A 168 -18.07 -19.75 8.42
N THR A 169 -18.48 -20.63 9.33
CA THR A 169 -19.82 -20.61 9.91
C THR A 169 -19.77 -20.00 11.31
N VAL A 170 -20.48 -18.88 11.48
CA VAL A 170 -20.65 -18.16 12.74
C VAL A 170 -22.04 -18.48 13.31
N PRO A 171 -22.14 -19.34 14.34
CA PRO A 171 -23.43 -19.65 14.96
C PRO A 171 -23.93 -18.46 15.80
N VAL A 172 -25.22 -18.15 15.67
CA VAL A 172 -25.88 -17.09 16.43
C VAL A 172 -27.19 -17.53 17.06
N GLU A 173 -27.52 -16.92 18.20
CA GLU A 173 -28.81 -17.09 18.87
C GLU A 173 -29.86 -16.16 18.26
N LYS A 174 -31.12 -16.58 18.33
CA LYS A 174 -32.27 -15.80 17.87
C LYS A 174 -32.56 -14.66 18.85
N ASP A 175 -33.10 -13.56 18.35
CA ASP A 175 -33.51 -12.40 19.16
C ASP A 175 -32.42 -11.91 20.14
N THR A 176 -31.17 -11.89 19.70
CA THR A 176 -29.98 -11.58 20.49
C THR A 176 -29.23 -10.42 19.82
N THR A 177 -28.81 -9.42 20.59
CA THR A 177 -27.97 -8.33 20.10
C THR A 177 -26.51 -8.70 20.31
N TYR A 178 -25.75 -8.74 19.22
CA TYR A 178 -24.31 -9.00 19.25
C TYR A 178 -23.53 -7.70 19.08
N LEU A 179 -22.55 -7.46 19.94
CA LEU A 179 -21.42 -6.58 19.68
C LEU A 179 -20.41 -7.36 18.85
N ILE A 180 -20.14 -6.91 17.62
CA ILE A 180 -19.19 -7.55 16.72
C ILE A 180 -18.06 -6.56 16.45
N ARG A 181 -16.85 -6.92 16.86
CA ARG A 181 -15.62 -6.15 16.65
C ARG A 181 -14.92 -6.68 15.39
N ILE A 182 -14.72 -5.83 14.39
CA ILE A 182 -14.19 -6.22 13.08
C ILE A 182 -12.89 -5.45 12.85
N ALA A 183 -11.84 -6.15 12.42
CA ALA A 183 -10.57 -5.53 12.02
C ALA A 183 -10.14 -6.02 10.64
N ASN A 184 -9.69 -5.09 9.78
CA ASN A 184 -8.94 -5.46 8.59
C ASN A 184 -7.45 -5.56 8.93
N ILE A 185 -6.98 -6.80 9.07
CA ILE A 185 -5.59 -7.15 9.41
C ILE A 185 -4.81 -7.63 8.17
N GLY A 186 -5.31 -7.30 6.98
CA GLY A 186 -4.65 -7.49 5.69
C GLY A 186 -3.42 -6.63 5.52
N ILE A 187 -2.71 -6.84 4.42
CA ILE A 187 -1.44 -6.16 4.12
C ILE A 187 -1.59 -5.11 3.03
N MET A 188 -2.60 -5.24 2.17
CA MET A 188 -2.80 -4.38 1.01
C MET A 188 -4.25 -3.93 0.87
N VAL A 189 -5.18 -4.86 0.66
CA VAL A 189 -6.49 -4.50 0.11
C VAL A 189 -7.49 -4.06 1.18
N SER A 190 -8.17 -2.96 0.90
CA SER A 190 -9.39 -2.58 1.61
C SER A 190 -10.51 -3.56 1.29
N GLN A 191 -11.44 -3.72 2.23
CA GLN A 191 -12.56 -4.64 2.08
C GLN A 191 -13.89 -4.04 2.54
N TYR A 192 -14.96 -4.37 1.81
CA TYR A 192 -16.33 -4.10 2.22
C TYR A 192 -16.84 -5.27 3.06
N VAL A 193 -17.54 -4.98 4.15
CA VAL A 193 -18.22 -6.00 4.98
C VAL A 193 -19.73 -5.77 4.94
N TYR A 194 -20.47 -6.84 4.64
CA TYR A 194 -21.92 -6.84 4.53
C TYR A 194 -22.53 -8.09 5.14
N ILE A 195 -23.59 -7.93 5.95
CA ILE A 195 -24.32 -9.05 6.55
C ILE A 195 -25.71 -9.10 5.90
N GLN A 196 -25.95 -10.14 5.10
CA GLN A 196 -27.19 -10.25 4.34
C GLN A 196 -28.41 -10.26 5.28
N GLY A 197 -29.40 -9.41 4.97
CA GLY A 197 -30.65 -9.34 5.72
C GLY A 197 -30.55 -8.75 7.14
N HIS A 198 -29.44 -8.06 7.45
CA HIS A 198 -29.22 -7.40 8.74
C HIS A 198 -28.68 -6.00 8.52
N ASP A 199 -29.42 -5.01 9.02
CA ASP A 199 -28.87 -3.69 9.30
C ASP A 199 -28.16 -3.74 10.66
N PHE A 200 -27.24 -2.81 10.88
CA PHE A 200 -26.48 -2.71 12.12
C PHE A 200 -26.22 -1.26 12.51
N GLU A 201 -25.79 -1.07 13.75
CA GLU A 201 -25.37 0.23 14.26
C GLU A 201 -23.86 0.24 14.49
N ILE A 202 -23.14 1.16 13.85
CA ILE A 202 -21.72 1.42 14.11
C ILE A 202 -21.61 2.16 15.44
N ILE A 203 -20.81 1.64 16.36
CA ILE A 203 -20.65 2.20 17.71
C ILE A 203 -19.21 2.49 18.12
N GLU A 204 -18.22 2.06 17.34
CA GLU A 204 -16.80 2.29 17.60
C GLU A 204 -16.03 2.26 16.28
N ILE A 205 -15.05 3.14 16.13
CA ILE A 205 -13.99 3.04 15.11
C ILE A 205 -12.63 3.20 15.80
N ASP A 206 -11.67 2.32 15.49
CA ASP A 206 -10.28 2.42 15.93
C ASP A 206 -10.08 2.73 17.43
N GLY A 207 -10.89 2.15 18.33
CA GLY A 207 -10.83 2.41 19.77
C GLY A 207 -11.58 3.67 20.23
N VAL A 208 -12.29 4.36 19.35
CA VAL A 208 -13.13 5.52 19.66
C VAL A 208 -14.60 5.14 19.55
N TYR A 209 -15.26 5.06 20.70
CA TYR A 209 -16.71 4.89 20.76
C TYR A 209 -17.44 6.10 20.16
N THR A 210 -18.43 5.85 19.31
CA THR A 210 -19.18 6.84 18.53
C THR A 210 -20.63 6.93 19.00
N LYS A 211 -21.32 7.99 18.58
CA LYS A 211 -22.80 7.97 18.59
C LYS A 211 -23.26 6.88 17.61
N PRO A 212 -24.21 6.00 17.99
CA PRO A 212 -24.68 4.94 17.10
C PRO A 212 -25.15 5.47 15.74
N GLN A 213 -24.61 4.91 14.66
CA GLN A 213 -25.03 5.23 13.29
C GLN A 213 -25.50 3.98 12.55
N LYS A 214 -26.67 4.07 11.91
CA LYS A 214 -27.22 2.95 11.15
C LYS A 214 -26.47 2.76 9.83
N ALA A 215 -26.14 1.53 9.52
CA ALA A 215 -25.49 1.12 8.29
C ALA A 215 -25.91 -0.30 7.91
N ASN A 216 -25.64 -0.69 6.67
CA ASN A 216 -25.78 -2.05 6.18
C ASN A 216 -24.47 -2.58 5.57
N MET A 217 -23.50 -1.70 5.33
CA MET A 217 -22.19 -2.01 4.78
C MET A 217 -21.14 -1.05 5.37
N VAL A 218 -19.96 -1.58 5.67
CA VAL A 218 -18.78 -0.79 6.07
C VAL A 218 -17.66 -1.02 5.08
N TYR A 219 -16.86 0.01 4.84
CA TYR A 219 -15.59 -0.06 4.12
C TYR A 219 -14.46 0.02 5.14
N LEU A 220 -13.56 -0.97 5.13
CA LEU A 220 -12.44 -1.07 6.06
C LEU A 220 -11.14 -1.18 5.28
N THR A 221 -10.30 -0.15 5.39
CA THR A 221 -8.95 -0.23 4.88
C THR A 221 -8.08 -1.05 5.81
N VAL A 222 -6.92 -1.51 5.33
CA VAL A 222 -5.95 -2.20 6.19
C VAL A 222 -5.57 -1.32 7.40
N GLY A 223 -5.53 -1.95 8.57
CA GLY A 223 -5.30 -1.29 9.86
C GLY A 223 -6.53 -0.71 10.55
N GLN A 224 -7.67 -0.56 9.86
CA GLN A 224 -8.90 -0.04 10.46
C GLN A 224 -9.71 -1.10 11.20
N ARG A 225 -10.42 -0.66 12.23
CA ARG A 225 -11.36 -1.44 13.03
C ARG A 225 -12.68 -0.72 13.17
N VAL A 226 -13.75 -1.50 13.25
CA VAL A 226 -15.10 -1.02 13.54
C VAL A 226 -15.79 -2.00 14.48
N SER A 227 -16.54 -1.48 15.44
CA SER A 227 -17.47 -2.30 16.22
C SER A 227 -18.91 -1.96 15.89
N ILE A 228 -19.70 -2.99 15.64
CA ILE A 228 -21.10 -2.87 15.23
C ILE A 228 -22.03 -3.64 16.19
N LEU A 229 -23.25 -3.14 16.34
CA LEU A 229 -24.35 -3.84 17.00
C LEU A 229 -25.27 -4.45 15.95
N VAL A 230 -25.42 -5.78 15.99
CA VAL A 230 -26.32 -6.53 15.11
C VAL A 230 -27.39 -7.21 15.95
N LYS A 231 -28.67 -6.88 15.71
CA LYS A 231 -29.80 -7.61 16.30
C LYS A 231 -30.18 -8.78 15.41
N THR A 232 -30.14 -9.98 15.96
CA THR A 232 -30.53 -11.18 15.23
C THR A 232 -32.06 -11.34 15.16
N GLN A 233 -32.54 -11.96 14.10
CA GLN A 233 -33.96 -12.18 13.85
C GLN A 233 -34.57 -13.14 14.87
N SER A 234 -35.79 -12.85 15.32
CA SER A 234 -36.49 -13.69 16.31
C SER A 234 -37.05 -14.98 15.69
N ASN A 235 -37.50 -14.93 14.43
CA ASN A 235 -38.13 -16.06 13.71
C ASN A 235 -37.48 -16.32 12.33
N PRO A 236 -36.18 -16.66 12.28
CA PRO A 236 -35.49 -16.93 11.02
C PRO A 236 -36.00 -18.23 10.39
N THR A 237 -36.01 -18.27 9.05
CA THR A 237 -36.31 -19.48 8.25
C THR A 237 -35.14 -19.90 7.36
N THR A 238 -34.03 -19.17 7.42
CA THR A 238 -32.84 -19.33 6.57
C THR A 238 -31.60 -18.89 7.34
N ASN A 239 -30.42 -19.33 6.89
CA ASN A 239 -29.14 -18.75 7.29
C ASN A 239 -28.79 -17.60 6.33
N PHE A 240 -27.91 -16.71 6.76
CA PHE A 240 -27.54 -15.52 6.00
C PHE A 240 -26.06 -15.54 5.65
N ASN A 241 -25.69 -14.87 4.57
CA ASN A 241 -24.29 -14.75 4.20
C ASN A 241 -23.66 -13.53 4.90
N ILE A 242 -22.44 -13.73 5.41
CA ILE A 242 -21.53 -12.65 5.77
C ILE A 242 -20.53 -12.55 4.62
N LEU A 243 -20.44 -11.37 4.02
CA LEU A 243 -19.60 -11.10 2.87
C LEU A 243 -18.46 -10.18 3.28
N ASN A 244 -17.24 -10.57 2.95
CA ASN A 244 -16.06 -9.71 2.96
C ASN A 244 -15.54 -9.62 1.50
N ILE A 245 -15.49 -8.42 0.94
CA ILE A 245 -15.34 -8.18 -0.50
C ILE A 245 -14.13 -7.28 -0.72
N ILE A 246 -13.17 -7.72 -1.54
CA ILE A 246 -11.98 -6.95 -1.91
C ILE A 246 -12.38 -5.72 -2.71
N ASP A 247 -11.82 -4.56 -2.37
CA ASP A 247 -11.89 -3.37 -3.22
C ASP A 247 -11.08 -3.57 -4.50
N LYS A 248 -11.77 -3.84 -5.61
CA LYS A 248 -11.11 -4.12 -6.88
C LYS A 248 -10.40 -2.89 -7.45
N SER A 249 -10.74 -1.69 -6.99
CA SER A 249 -10.11 -0.45 -7.48
C SER A 249 -8.66 -0.32 -7.03
N MET A 250 -8.24 -1.09 -6.02
CA MET A 250 -6.86 -1.10 -5.51
C MET A 250 -5.97 -2.13 -6.21
N LEU A 251 -6.48 -2.83 -7.24
CA LEU A 251 -5.73 -3.87 -7.93
C LEU A 251 -5.38 -3.39 -9.34
N ASP A 252 -4.09 -3.34 -9.68
CA ASP A 252 -3.63 -3.01 -11.03
C ASP A 252 -4.22 -3.93 -12.11
N THR A 253 -4.36 -5.21 -11.75
CA THR A 253 -4.97 -6.23 -12.59
C THR A 253 -5.84 -7.14 -11.73
N VAL A 254 -6.94 -7.61 -12.30
CA VAL A 254 -7.83 -8.58 -11.66
C VAL A 254 -7.70 -9.91 -12.40
N PRO A 255 -6.96 -10.89 -11.85
CA PRO A 255 -6.86 -12.23 -12.43
C PRO A 255 -8.23 -12.91 -12.52
N ASP A 256 -8.46 -13.68 -13.58
CA ASP A 256 -9.73 -14.39 -13.81
C ASP A 256 -10.07 -15.40 -12.71
N ASP A 257 -9.06 -15.92 -12.01
CA ASP A 257 -9.18 -16.90 -10.93
C ASP A 257 -9.29 -16.27 -9.53
N LEU A 258 -9.07 -14.96 -9.39
CA LEU A 258 -9.17 -14.26 -8.12
C LEU A 258 -10.61 -14.29 -7.58
N GLN A 259 -10.75 -14.79 -6.35
CA GLN A 259 -12.00 -14.73 -5.62
C GLN A 259 -12.13 -13.36 -4.94
N LEU A 260 -12.81 -12.43 -5.60
CA LEU A 260 -13.01 -11.06 -5.12
C LEU A 260 -13.83 -10.95 -3.82
N TYR A 261 -14.49 -12.01 -3.38
CA TYR A 261 -15.25 -12.01 -2.14
C TYR A 261 -15.21 -13.36 -1.42
N GLY A 262 -15.20 -13.30 -0.09
CA GLY A 262 -15.49 -14.41 0.81
C GLY A 262 -16.99 -14.53 1.07
N VAL A 263 -17.49 -15.77 1.09
CA VAL A 263 -18.88 -16.07 1.47
C VAL A 263 -18.87 -16.93 2.73
N ASN A 264 -19.18 -16.30 3.86
CA ASN A 264 -19.26 -16.92 5.17
C ASN A 264 -20.73 -17.01 5.60
N THR A 265 -21.04 -17.81 6.62
CA THR A 265 -22.43 -18.09 7.03
C THR A 265 -22.70 -17.58 8.44
N LEU A 266 -23.68 -16.68 8.59
CA LEU A 266 -24.35 -16.39 9.85
C LEU A 266 -25.44 -17.45 10.08
N SER A 267 -25.16 -18.41 10.97
CA SER A 267 -25.99 -19.60 11.16
C SER A 267 -26.92 -19.49 12.36
N TYR A 268 -28.22 -19.45 12.09
CA TYR A 268 -29.27 -19.52 13.09
C TYR A 268 -29.65 -20.95 13.46
N ASP A 269 -29.54 -21.86 12.49
CA ASP A 269 -29.79 -23.29 12.64
C ASP A 269 -28.98 -24.06 11.60
N ALA A 270 -28.29 -25.13 12.02
CA ALA A 270 -27.46 -25.94 11.14
C ALA A 270 -28.25 -26.66 10.03
N SER A 271 -29.57 -26.84 10.20
CA SER A 271 -30.45 -27.44 9.20
C SER A 271 -30.93 -26.45 8.13
N PHE A 272 -30.81 -25.14 8.38
CA PHE A 272 -31.24 -24.12 7.43
C PHE A 272 -30.25 -23.97 6.28
N LYS A 273 -30.78 -23.72 5.08
CA LYS A 273 -29.96 -23.31 3.94
C LYS A 273 -29.66 -21.82 4.03
N SER A 274 -28.45 -21.43 3.60
CA SER A 274 -28.10 -20.03 3.40
C SER A 274 -28.79 -19.47 2.15
N LEU A 275 -29.12 -18.18 2.18
CA LEU A 275 -29.56 -17.46 0.99
C LEU A 275 -28.51 -17.51 -0.12
N SER A 276 -28.93 -17.33 -1.37
CA SER A 276 -28.00 -17.09 -2.46
C SER A 276 -27.29 -15.75 -2.27
N VAL A 277 -26.03 -15.68 -2.67
CA VAL A 277 -25.25 -14.44 -2.72
C VAL A 277 -26.01 -13.39 -3.55
N PRO A 278 -26.10 -12.13 -3.10
CA PRO A 278 -26.80 -11.09 -3.85
C PRO A 278 -26.15 -10.83 -5.23
N LYS A 279 -26.96 -10.71 -6.29
CA LYS A 279 -26.47 -10.46 -7.66
C LYS A 279 -25.78 -9.11 -7.87
N TRP A 280 -25.98 -8.16 -6.95
CA TRP A 280 -25.34 -6.84 -7.06
C TRP A 280 -23.86 -6.89 -6.69
N ILE A 281 -23.38 -7.98 -6.06
CA ILE A 281 -21.99 -8.12 -5.61
C ILE A 281 -20.96 -7.98 -6.74
N ASP A 282 -21.34 -8.35 -7.97
CA ASP A 282 -20.46 -8.29 -9.14
C ASP A 282 -20.26 -6.85 -9.66
N ASN A 283 -21.01 -5.87 -9.15
CA ASN A 283 -20.92 -4.47 -9.54
C ASN A 283 -20.69 -3.60 -8.29
N GLN A 284 -19.41 -3.33 -7.98
CA GLN A 284 -19.00 -2.52 -6.83
C GLN A 284 -19.44 -1.05 -6.94
N ASP A 285 -19.75 -0.53 -8.13
CA ASP A 285 -20.26 0.84 -8.31
C ASP A 285 -21.66 1.04 -7.68
N LYS A 286 -22.30 -0.05 -7.24
CA LYS A 286 -23.57 -0.03 -6.51
C LYS A 286 -23.40 -0.13 -5.00
N PHE A 287 -22.17 -0.22 -4.51
CA PHE A 287 -21.91 -0.33 -3.09
C PHE A 287 -22.09 1.05 -2.46
N GLU A 288 -22.78 1.09 -1.32
CA GLU A 288 -23.04 2.30 -0.57
C GLU A 288 -22.57 2.07 0.89
N PRO A 289 -21.26 1.91 1.13
CA PRO A 289 -20.75 1.78 2.49
C PRO A 289 -21.03 3.07 3.27
N PHE A 290 -21.18 2.95 4.59
CA PHE A 290 -21.26 4.11 5.45
C PHE A 290 -19.95 4.91 5.40
N ASP A 291 -20.05 6.23 5.18
CA ASP A 291 -18.93 7.16 5.19
C ASP A 291 -18.49 7.46 6.63
N ASP A 292 -17.34 6.91 7.03
CA ASP A 292 -16.76 7.03 8.37
C ASP A 292 -16.40 8.48 8.76
N PHE A 293 -16.21 9.39 7.81
CA PHE A 293 -15.97 10.81 8.08
C PHE A 293 -17.14 11.46 8.82
N LEU A 294 -18.35 10.91 8.66
CA LEU A 294 -19.58 11.40 9.29
C LEU A 294 -19.77 10.90 10.73
N LEU A 295 -18.89 10.03 11.23
CA LEU A 295 -18.98 9.53 12.60
C LEU A 295 -18.57 10.60 13.60
N GLU A 296 -19.37 10.73 14.66
CA GLU A 296 -19.04 11.61 15.78
C GLU A 296 -18.70 10.78 17.02
N PRO A 297 -17.64 11.15 17.78
CA PRO A 297 -17.34 10.54 19.06
C PRO A 297 -18.56 10.58 20.02
N PHE A 298 -18.75 9.51 20.81
CA PHE A 298 -19.86 9.39 21.76
C PHE A 298 -19.85 10.56 22.75
N TYR A 299 -18.68 10.83 23.34
CA TYR A 299 -18.42 12.06 24.05
C TYR A 299 -17.88 13.09 23.06
N SER A 300 -18.69 14.10 22.75
CA SER A 300 -18.35 15.20 21.86
C SER A 300 -16.96 15.76 22.19
N LYS A 301 -16.07 15.71 21.21
CA LYS A 301 -14.74 16.32 21.22
C LYS A 301 -14.74 17.39 20.12
N PRO A 302 -14.83 18.67 20.47
CA PRO A 302 -14.89 19.72 19.48
C PRO A 302 -13.60 19.75 18.65
N LEU A 303 -13.70 20.27 17.44
CA LEU A 303 -12.56 20.57 16.59
C LEU A 303 -11.45 21.28 17.38
N LEU A 304 -10.22 20.77 17.27
CA LEU A 304 -9.03 21.40 17.83
C LEU A 304 -8.86 22.80 17.23
N PRO A 305 -8.29 23.77 17.99
CA PRO A 305 -8.13 25.13 17.51
C PRO A 305 -7.18 25.18 16.29
N GLU A 306 -6.98 26.38 15.75
CA GLU A 306 -6.02 26.58 14.67
C GLU A 306 -4.64 26.00 15.04
N PRO A 307 -3.97 25.33 14.07
CA PRO A 307 -2.73 24.63 14.35
C PRO A 307 -1.59 25.59 14.65
N ASP A 308 -0.76 25.22 15.62
CA ASP A 308 0.50 25.88 15.92
C ASP A 308 1.55 25.52 14.85
N HIS A 309 1.48 24.29 14.32
CA HIS A 309 2.35 23.79 13.28
C HIS A 309 1.58 23.00 12.21
N ARG A 310 1.89 23.26 10.93
CA ARG A 310 1.35 22.52 9.79
C ARG A 310 2.46 21.75 9.09
N ILE A 311 2.19 20.48 8.79
CA ILE A 311 3.05 19.58 8.04
C ILE A 311 2.33 19.29 6.71
N ASP A 312 2.90 19.79 5.62
CA ASP A 312 2.43 19.50 4.26
C ASP A 312 3.19 18.29 3.70
N LEU A 313 2.45 17.26 3.34
CA LEU A 313 2.94 16.03 2.72
C LEU A 313 2.30 15.87 1.35
N THR A 314 3.12 15.69 0.33
CA THR A 314 2.69 15.26 -1.00
C THR A 314 3.14 13.83 -1.22
N LEU A 315 2.19 12.93 -1.47
CA LEU A 315 2.41 11.53 -1.78
C LEU A 315 2.51 11.35 -3.30
N TYR A 316 3.56 10.66 -3.76
CA TYR A 316 3.63 10.14 -5.14
C TYR A 316 4.59 8.94 -5.22
N MET A 317 4.48 8.20 -6.33
CA MET A 317 5.34 7.07 -6.66
C MET A 317 6.32 7.44 -7.77
N LYS A 318 7.60 7.03 -7.68
CA LYS A 318 8.62 7.35 -8.70
C LYS A 318 9.77 6.35 -8.73
N ASN A 319 10.29 6.11 -9.94
CA ASN A 319 11.52 5.34 -10.15
C ASN A 319 12.79 6.14 -9.78
N LEU A 320 13.70 5.51 -9.03
CA LEU A 320 15.04 6.04 -8.76
C LEU A 320 16.11 5.41 -9.68
N GLY A 321 17.36 5.82 -9.51
CA GLY A 321 18.49 5.51 -10.40
C GLY A 321 18.91 4.03 -10.45
N ASP A 322 18.44 3.23 -9.50
CA ASP A 322 18.53 1.76 -9.52
C ASP A 322 17.44 1.11 -10.39
N GLY A 323 16.46 1.88 -10.84
CA GLY A 323 15.33 1.47 -11.66
C GLY A 323 14.14 0.93 -10.87
N ILE A 324 14.17 0.98 -9.54
CA ILE A 324 13.08 0.52 -8.66
C ILE A 324 12.12 1.68 -8.40
N ASN A 325 10.83 1.37 -8.30
CA ASN A 325 9.77 2.33 -7.94
C ASN A 325 9.69 2.47 -6.42
N TYR A 326 9.80 3.70 -5.92
CA TYR A 326 9.70 4.05 -4.51
C TYR A 326 8.53 5.00 -4.26
N ALA A 327 8.05 5.00 -3.03
CA ALA A 327 7.01 5.87 -2.54
C ALA A 327 7.63 7.05 -1.79
N PHE A 328 7.06 8.24 -1.97
CA PHE A 328 7.62 9.49 -1.46
C PHE A 328 6.60 10.23 -0.62
N PHE A 329 7.09 10.82 0.47
CA PHE A 329 6.52 12.06 0.97
C PHE A 329 7.45 13.21 0.60
N ASN A 330 6.91 14.19 -0.12
CA ASN A 330 7.65 15.34 -0.63
C ASN A 330 8.82 14.90 -1.53
N ASN A 331 10.07 14.98 -1.09
CA ASN A 331 11.22 14.54 -1.90
C ASN A 331 11.98 13.37 -1.29
N HIS A 332 11.40 12.73 -0.26
CA HIS A 332 12.05 11.70 0.53
C HIS A 332 11.26 10.40 0.49
N THR A 333 11.98 9.30 0.22
CA THR A 333 11.55 7.95 0.57
C THR A 333 12.25 7.58 1.88
N TYR A 334 11.48 7.05 2.83
CA TYR A 334 11.97 6.69 4.15
C TYR A 334 13.07 5.63 4.05
N VAL A 335 14.21 5.90 4.67
CA VAL A 335 15.28 4.91 4.85
C VAL A 335 15.60 4.82 6.33
N ALA A 336 15.52 3.60 6.87
CA ALA A 336 15.79 3.35 8.27
C ALA A 336 17.21 3.81 8.65
N PRO A 337 17.38 4.52 9.79
CA PRO A 337 18.68 4.98 10.24
C PRO A 337 19.53 3.82 10.78
N ARG A 338 20.84 4.07 10.97
CA ARG A 338 21.74 3.08 11.62
C ARG A 338 21.47 2.91 13.11
N VAL A 339 20.96 3.96 13.76
CA VAL A 339 20.58 3.97 15.16
C VAL A 339 19.10 4.31 15.21
N PRO A 340 18.25 3.50 15.88
CA PRO A 340 16.83 3.80 15.96
C PRO A 340 16.59 5.23 16.47
N THR A 341 15.62 5.92 15.88
CA THR A 341 15.38 7.35 16.13
C THR A 341 15.17 7.66 17.62
N LEU A 342 14.50 6.77 18.37
CA LEU A 342 14.35 6.91 19.82
C LEU A 342 15.71 6.85 20.55
N LEU A 343 16.58 5.93 20.15
CA LEU A 343 17.91 5.78 20.76
C LEU A 343 18.81 6.99 20.43
N THR A 344 18.63 7.57 19.24
CA THR A 344 19.24 8.88 18.90
C THR A 344 18.74 9.96 19.86
N ALA A 345 17.43 10.11 20.05
CA ALA A 345 16.86 11.11 20.94
C ALA A 345 17.31 10.95 22.41
N LEU A 346 17.40 9.70 22.89
CA LEU A 346 17.81 9.39 24.26
C LEU A 346 19.30 9.64 24.53
N SER A 347 20.16 9.46 23.50
CA SER A 347 21.61 9.62 23.62
C SER A 347 22.13 11.02 23.24
N ALA A 348 21.32 11.80 22.51
CA ALA A 348 21.70 13.14 22.07
C ALA A 348 21.88 14.14 23.23
N PRO A 349 22.88 15.03 23.13
CA PRO A 349 22.99 16.19 24.03
C PRO A 349 21.71 17.03 24.01
N GLU A 350 21.29 17.52 25.17
CA GLU A 350 20.01 18.22 25.34
C GLU A 350 19.78 19.37 24.33
N HIS A 351 20.83 20.15 24.06
CA HIS A 351 20.77 21.29 23.12
C HIS A 351 20.63 20.88 21.64
N LEU A 352 20.81 19.59 21.31
CA LEU A 352 20.69 19.06 19.95
C LEU A 352 19.41 18.26 19.72
N LYS A 353 18.69 17.85 20.78
CA LYS A 353 17.48 17.02 20.64
C LYS A 353 16.40 17.66 19.76
N ASN A 354 16.29 18.98 19.75
CA ASN A 354 15.35 19.70 18.90
C ASN A 354 15.89 20.00 17.49
N ASN A 355 17.11 19.56 17.15
CA ASN A 355 17.67 19.72 15.82
C ASN A 355 17.31 18.51 14.95
N GLY A 356 16.37 18.70 14.02
CA GLY A 356 15.92 17.66 13.08
C GLY A 356 17.06 16.93 12.34
N GLN A 357 18.20 17.60 12.10
CA GLN A 357 19.34 17.02 11.38
C GLN A 357 19.88 15.75 12.04
N ILE A 358 19.88 15.65 13.38
CA ILE A 358 20.49 14.50 14.05
C ILE A 358 19.72 13.19 13.79
N TYR A 359 18.44 13.30 13.41
CA TYR A 359 17.57 12.17 13.12
C TYR A 359 17.69 11.67 11.68
N GLY A 360 18.54 12.28 10.86
CA GLY A 360 18.87 11.85 9.51
C GLY A 360 18.09 12.57 8.43
N SER A 361 18.70 12.66 7.24
CA SER A 361 18.11 13.36 6.09
C SER A 361 17.02 12.56 5.37
N ASN A 362 17.02 11.24 5.55
CA ASN A 362 16.14 10.29 4.86
C ASN A 362 15.14 9.56 5.76
N THR A 363 15.11 9.86 7.06
CA THR A 363 14.04 9.40 7.97
C THR A 363 12.79 10.28 7.91
N ASN A 364 12.87 11.38 7.14
CA ASN A 364 11.85 12.39 6.95
C ASN A 364 11.25 12.86 8.29
N SER A 365 12.14 13.32 9.18
CA SER A 365 11.80 13.60 10.58
C SER A 365 11.24 15.01 10.78
N PHE A 366 10.11 15.12 11.49
CA PHE A 366 9.50 16.39 11.91
C PHE A 366 9.57 16.51 13.42
N VAL A 367 10.28 17.51 13.93
CA VAL A 367 10.39 17.77 15.38
C VAL A 367 9.21 18.62 15.84
N LEU A 368 8.43 18.10 16.77
CA LEU A 368 7.21 18.74 17.28
C LEU A 368 7.46 19.30 18.68
N GLN A 369 6.92 20.49 18.97
CA GLN A 369 6.97 21.02 20.33
C GLN A 369 5.86 20.42 21.19
N LYS A 370 6.11 20.40 22.49
CA LYS A 370 5.15 19.89 23.47
C LYS A 370 3.88 20.72 23.47
N ASP A 371 2.74 20.03 23.48
CA ASP A 371 1.39 20.57 23.55
C ASP A 371 0.92 21.38 22.33
N ASP A 372 1.75 21.51 21.27
CA ASP A 372 1.36 22.14 20.00
C ASP A 372 0.19 21.37 19.35
N ILE A 373 -0.71 22.11 18.72
CA ILE A 373 -1.69 21.55 17.80
C ILE A 373 -1.04 21.39 16.43
N ILE A 374 -0.97 20.14 15.97
CA ILE A 374 -0.35 19.77 14.71
C ILE A 374 -1.44 19.50 13.69
N GLU A 375 -1.30 20.11 12.51
CA GLU A 375 -2.12 19.81 11.33
C GLU A 375 -1.26 19.10 10.28
N ILE A 376 -1.65 17.89 9.89
CA ILE A 376 -1.06 17.19 8.75
C ILE A 376 -2.00 17.38 7.56
N VAL A 377 -1.51 18.03 6.51
CA VAL A 377 -2.19 18.10 5.21
C VAL A 377 -1.50 17.12 4.29
N LEU A 378 -2.21 16.06 3.91
CA LEU A 378 -1.73 15.07 2.97
C LEU A 378 -2.44 15.24 1.64
N ASN A 379 -1.68 15.54 0.59
CA ASN A 379 -2.14 15.57 -0.79
C ASN A 379 -1.65 14.32 -1.51
N ASN A 380 -2.57 13.60 -2.14
CA ASN A 380 -2.28 12.40 -2.90
C ASN A 380 -2.13 12.75 -4.38
N GLU A 381 -0.94 12.58 -4.95
CA GLU A 381 -0.69 12.68 -6.40
C GLU A 381 -0.56 11.30 -7.06
N ASP A 382 -0.94 10.25 -6.33
CA ASP A 382 -1.14 8.90 -6.84
C ASP A 382 -2.65 8.65 -7.04
N ASP A 383 -3.00 7.88 -8.06
CA ASP A 383 -4.40 7.62 -8.43
C ASP A 383 -5.06 6.51 -7.59
N ASN A 384 -4.30 5.84 -6.71
CA ASN A 384 -4.83 4.86 -5.77
C ASN A 384 -5.13 5.46 -4.39
N LYS A 385 -5.92 4.70 -3.60
CA LYS A 385 -6.22 5.00 -2.20
C LYS A 385 -5.07 4.58 -1.29
N HIS A 386 -4.78 5.39 -0.27
CA HIS A 386 -3.73 5.10 0.71
C HIS A 386 -4.26 5.20 2.14
N PRO A 387 -4.30 4.10 2.93
CA PRO A 387 -4.65 4.15 4.34
C PRO A 387 -3.47 4.64 5.17
N MET A 388 -3.61 5.80 5.78
CA MET A 388 -2.59 6.45 6.58
C MET A 388 -2.79 6.19 8.06
N HIS A 389 -1.77 5.62 8.70
CA HIS A 389 -1.75 5.30 10.12
C HIS A 389 -0.79 6.22 10.88
N LEU A 390 -1.20 6.68 12.07
CA LEU A 390 -0.35 7.42 13.01
C LEU A 390 -0.18 6.62 14.31
N HIS A 391 1.07 6.34 14.67
CA HIS A 391 1.40 5.76 15.96
C HIS A 391 1.20 6.78 17.10
N GLY A 392 0.95 6.29 18.32
CA GLY A 392 0.98 7.10 19.54
C GLY A 392 -0.23 8.02 19.77
N HIS A 393 -1.07 8.22 18.75
CA HIS A 393 -2.17 9.18 18.77
C HIS A 393 -3.41 8.67 18.05
N GLN A 394 -4.55 9.23 18.44
CA GLN A 394 -5.75 9.27 17.61
C GLN A 394 -5.93 10.72 17.15
N PHE A 395 -6.07 10.93 15.84
CA PHE A 395 -6.23 12.25 15.23
C PHE A 395 -7.69 12.55 14.91
N GLN A 396 -8.03 13.84 14.84
CA GLN A 396 -9.26 14.34 14.23
C GLN A 396 -9.11 14.35 12.70
N VAL A 397 -10.03 13.71 11.99
CA VAL A 397 -10.13 13.82 10.52
C VAL A 397 -10.96 15.07 10.20
N VAL A 398 -10.29 16.18 9.88
CA VAL A 398 -10.95 17.49 9.76
C VAL A 398 -11.41 17.81 8.34
N ALA A 399 -10.79 17.18 7.34
CA ALA A 399 -11.24 17.21 5.95
C ALA A 399 -10.79 15.94 5.23
N ARG A 400 -11.62 15.45 4.32
CA ARG A 400 -11.29 14.38 3.36
C ARG A 400 -12.02 14.69 2.07
N SER A 401 -11.31 14.63 0.95
CA SER A 401 -11.93 14.83 -0.37
C SER A 401 -12.57 13.55 -0.90
N GLU A 402 -13.38 13.69 -1.94
CA GLU A 402 -13.67 12.60 -2.87
C GLU A 402 -12.43 12.26 -3.73
N ASP A 403 -12.56 11.26 -4.59
CA ASP A 403 -11.58 10.92 -5.62
C ASP A 403 -11.67 11.88 -6.82
N PHE A 404 -10.55 12.05 -7.53
CA PHE A 404 -10.48 12.92 -8.70
C PHE A 404 -9.74 12.26 -9.88
N ASP A 405 -10.02 12.74 -11.10
CA ASP A 405 -9.30 12.32 -12.31
C ASP A 405 -7.85 12.84 -12.34
N GLU A 406 -7.59 13.96 -11.67
CA GLU A 406 -6.28 14.64 -11.63
C GLU A 406 -6.01 15.15 -10.21
N PRO A 407 -4.75 15.24 -9.75
CA PRO A 407 -4.43 15.64 -8.38
C PRO A 407 -5.02 16.99 -7.98
N VAL A 408 -5.81 17.00 -6.90
CA VAL A 408 -6.37 18.19 -6.28
C VAL A 408 -5.78 18.34 -4.88
N HIS A 409 -5.02 19.41 -4.67
CA HIS A 409 -4.44 19.71 -3.35
C HIS A 409 -5.45 20.46 -2.47
N TYR A 410 -5.32 20.28 -1.16
CA TYR A 410 -6.14 20.94 -0.16
C TYR A 410 -6.03 22.47 -0.23
N ASP A 411 -7.19 23.14 -0.33
CA ASP A 411 -7.32 24.59 -0.16
C ASP A 411 -8.30 24.89 0.99
N PRO A 412 -7.83 25.46 2.12
CA PRO A 412 -8.67 25.73 3.29
C PRO A 412 -9.82 26.71 3.00
N ARG A 413 -9.77 27.47 1.91
CA ARG A 413 -10.86 28.40 1.53
C ARG A 413 -12.08 27.70 0.95
N ASN A 414 -11.92 26.45 0.50
CA ASN A 414 -12.95 25.69 -0.20
C ASN A 414 -13.62 24.63 0.68
N VAL A 415 -13.17 24.48 1.95
CA VAL A 415 -13.60 23.41 2.84
C VAL A 415 -14.22 23.99 4.11
N THR A 416 -15.35 23.43 4.52
CA THR A 416 -15.96 23.71 5.83
C THR A 416 -15.58 22.60 6.80
N LEU A 417 -14.94 22.95 7.91
CA LEU A 417 -14.50 21.97 8.91
C LEU A 417 -15.68 21.52 9.79
N PRO A 418 -15.74 20.24 10.20
CA PRO A 418 -16.78 19.74 11.08
C PRO A 418 -16.61 20.25 12.52
N GLU A 419 -17.71 20.51 13.22
CA GLU A 419 -17.67 20.92 14.63
C GLU A 419 -17.17 19.80 15.56
N ASN A 420 -17.53 18.55 15.24
CA ASN A 420 -17.15 17.34 15.97
C ASN A 420 -16.57 16.32 14.97
N PRO A 421 -15.28 16.45 14.62
CA PRO A 421 -14.66 15.56 13.65
C PRO A 421 -14.66 14.10 14.12
N ALA A 422 -14.68 13.16 13.17
CA ALA A 422 -14.34 11.77 13.45
C ALA A 422 -12.92 11.68 14.04
N ILE A 423 -12.72 10.78 15.00
CA ILE A 423 -11.42 10.57 15.66
C ILE A 423 -11.02 9.12 15.54
N ARG A 424 -9.80 8.88 15.05
CA ARG A 424 -9.29 7.53 14.78
C ARG A 424 -7.77 7.52 14.62
N ASP A 425 -7.17 6.35 14.41
CA ASP A 425 -5.71 6.21 14.20
C ASP A 425 -5.32 5.80 12.77
N THR A 426 -6.27 5.35 11.93
CA THR A 426 -6.01 5.04 10.52
C THR A 426 -7.09 5.61 9.61
N VAL A 427 -6.74 6.41 8.59
CA VAL A 427 -7.70 6.97 7.63
C VAL A 427 -7.17 6.91 6.22
N TYR A 428 -8.02 6.60 5.25
CA TYR A 428 -7.61 6.65 3.84
C TYR A 428 -7.68 8.06 3.26
N VAL A 429 -6.73 8.34 2.37
CA VAL A 429 -6.83 9.43 1.38
C VAL A 429 -7.25 8.82 0.04
N GLU A 430 -8.20 9.47 -0.62
CA GLU A 430 -8.69 9.07 -1.94
C GLU A 430 -7.65 9.32 -3.04
N GLY A 431 -7.76 8.59 -4.15
CA GLY A 431 -6.92 8.77 -5.33
C GLY A 431 -6.99 10.21 -5.84
N ASN A 432 -5.83 10.82 -6.11
CA ASN A 432 -5.71 12.22 -6.53
C ASN A 432 -6.33 13.26 -5.57
N GLY A 433 -6.67 12.86 -4.34
CA GLY A 433 -7.38 13.68 -3.37
C GLY A 433 -6.50 14.24 -2.26
N TYR A 434 -7.13 14.59 -1.14
CA TYR A 434 -6.45 15.03 0.08
C TYR A 434 -7.17 14.57 1.35
N VAL A 435 -6.41 14.51 2.44
CA VAL A 435 -6.93 14.38 3.80
C VAL A 435 -6.20 15.35 4.74
N VAL A 436 -6.91 15.92 5.70
CA VAL A 436 -6.37 16.83 6.70
C VAL A 436 -6.66 16.28 8.09
N LEU A 437 -5.61 16.17 8.89
CA LEU A 437 -5.64 15.58 10.23
C LEU A 437 -5.20 16.61 11.26
N ARG A 438 -5.83 16.64 12.43
CA ARG A 438 -5.35 17.42 13.58
C ARG A 438 -5.17 16.55 14.81
N PHE A 439 -4.06 16.72 15.50
CA PHE A 439 -3.83 16.12 16.82
C PHE A 439 -3.03 17.07 17.70
N LYS A 440 -2.96 16.76 18.99
CA LYS A 440 -2.17 17.52 19.95
C LYS A 440 -0.91 16.73 20.29
N ALA A 441 0.25 17.36 20.23
CA ALA A 441 1.53 16.78 20.62
C ALA A 441 1.67 16.64 22.15
N ASP A 442 0.84 15.80 22.78
CA ASP A 442 0.78 15.58 24.24
C ASP A 442 1.33 14.23 24.75
N ASN A 443 2.07 13.53 23.90
CA ASN A 443 2.66 12.22 24.13
C ASN A 443 4.13 12.18 23.65
N PRO A 444 5.08 12.70 24.46
CA PRO A 444 6.50 12.73 24.08
C PRO A 444 7.04 11.35 23.66
N GLY A 445 7.61 11.28 22.47
CA GLY A 445 8.04 10.01 21.87
C GLY A 445 8.41 10.18 20.40
N ILE A 446 8.78 9.06 19.78
CA ILE A 446 9.00 8.98 18.33
C ILE A 446 7.83 8.19 17.72
N TRP A 447 7.05 8.84 16.86
CA TRP A 447 5.84 8.26 16.29
C TRP A 447 5.95 8.13 14.79
N PHE A 448 5.65 6.95 14.28
CA PHE A 448 5.68 6.67 12.85
C PHE A 448 4.35 7.10 12.23
N PHE A 449 4.40 7.80 11.10
CA PHE A 449 3.24 8.11 10.28
C PHE A 449 3.48 7.58 8.87
N HIS A 450 2.69 6.60 8.45
CA HIS A 450 2.97 5.85 7.23
C HIS A 450 1.71 5.30 6.57
N CYS A 451 1.86 4.92 5.31
CA CYS A 451 0.83 4.15 4.62
C CYS A 451 0.81 2.72 5.17
N HIS A 452 -0.37 2.21 5.47
CA HIS A 452 -0.59 0.88 6.01
C HIS A 452 -0.82 -0.18 4.92
N LEU A 453 -0.78 0.22 3.64
CA LEU A 453 -0.41 -0.67 2.54
C LEU A 453 1.07 -1.03 2.72
N ASP A 454 1.32 -2.27 3.10
CA ASP A 454 2.65 -2.66 3.57
C ASP A 454 3.72 -2.62 2.47
N PHE A 455 3.32 -2.88 1.22
CA PHE A 455 4.18 -2.70 0.05
C PHE A 455 4.65 -1.25 -0.09
N HIS A 456 3.79 -0.28 0.20
CA HIS A 456 4.14 1.14 0.14
C HIS A 456 5.03 1.57 1.30
N LEU A 457 4.82 0.99 2.49
CA LEU A 457 5.74 1.17 3.61
C LEU A 457 7.15 0.65 3.25
N GLU A 458 7.25 -0.54 2.66
CA GLU A 458 8.53 -1.10 2.18
C GLU A 458 9.15 -0.29 1.02
N GLN A 459 8.33 0.43 0.24
CA GLN A 459 8.78 1.43 -0.73
C GLN A 459 9.14 2.79 -0.10
N GLY A 460 9.00 2.92 1.22
CA GLY A 460 9.43 4.06 2.03
C GLY A 460 8.37 5.16 2.23
N LEU A 461 7.08 4.84 2.13
CA LEU A 461 5.98 5.81 2.32
C LEU A 461 5.74 6.13 3.81
N ALA A 462 6.70 6.81 4.43
CA ALA A 462 6.64 7.12 5.85
C ALA A 462 7.38 8.41 6.23
N VAL A 463 6.99 8.97 7.37
CA VAL A 463 7.69 10.06 8.07
C VAL A 463 7.82 9.71 9.55
N THR A 464 8.78 10.34 10.21
CA THR A 464 8.99 10.17 11.66
C THR A 464 8.62 11.46 12.39
N LEU A 465 7.69 11.40 13.33
CA LEU A 465 7.34 12.52 14.19
C LEU A 465 8.14 12.42 15.49
N VAL A 466 9.05 13.36 15.68
CA VAL A 466 9.92 13.45 16.86
C VAL A 466 9.25 14.41 17.84
N GLU A 467 8.41 13.88 18.70
CA GLU A 467 7.53 14.65 19.56
C GLU A 467 8.17 14.99 20.90
N ALA A 468 8.36 16.29 21.16
CA ALA A 468 8.91 16.82 22.40
C ALA A 468 10.13 16.02 22.90
N PRO A 469 11.20 15.88 22.09
CA PRO A 469 12.30 14.94 22.38
C PRO A 469 13.03 15.22 23.70
N SER A 470 13.01 16.48 24.17
CA SER A 470 13.50 16.90 25.49
C SER A 470 12.68 16.34 26.66
N ASP A 471 11.39 16.05 26.45
CA ASP A 471 10.47 15.53 27.45
C ASP A 471 10.39 13.99 27.47
N ILE A 472 11.08 13.29 26.55
CA ILE A 472 11.13 11.83 26.53
C ILE A 472 11.89 11.34 27.77
N ASN A 473 11.14 10.83 28.75
CA ASN A 473 11.66 10.30 30.02
C ASN A 473 11.59 8.78 30.06
N ILE A 474 12.32 8.13 29.16
CA ILE A 474 12.41 6.67 29.06
C ILE A 474 13.80 6.22 29.50
N ARG A 475 13.84 5.16 30.31
CA ARG A 475 15.07 4.47 30.65
C ARG A 475 15.03 3.05 30.10
N LEU A 476 15.84 2.79 29.10
CA LEU A 476 15.99 1.46 28.52
C LEU A 476 16.42 0.46 29.59
N SER A 477 15.76 -0.69 29.58
CA SER A 477 16.17 -1.84 30.37
C SER A 477 17.44 -2.46 29.80
N LYS A 478 18.11 -3.29 30.63
CA LYS A 478 19.22 -4.10 30.15
C LYS A 478 18.80 -5.02 29.00
N ASN A 479 17.58 -5.55 29.04
CA ASN A 479 17.06 -6.44 28.00
C ASN A 479 17.03 -5.74 26.64
N GLU A 480 16.52 -4.51 26.56
CA GLU A 480 16.47 -3.73 25.31
C GLU A 480 17.86 -3.41 24.76
N ILE A 481 18.79 -3.03 25.64
CA ILE A 481 20.18 -2.75 25.26
C ILE A 481 20.86 -4.01 24.71
N ASP A 482 20.67 -5.16 25.38
CA ASP A 482 21.24 -6.44 24.96
C ASP A 482 20.68 -6.87 23.58
N ILE A 483 19.38 -6.64 23.30
CA ILE A 483 18.77 -6.89 21.98
C ILE A 483 19.51 -6.11 20.88
N CYS A 484 19.78 -4.83 21.09
CA CYS A 484 20.50 -4.00 20.12
C CYS A 484 21.93 -4.50 19.89
N HIS A 485 22.67 -4.81 20.97
CA HIS A 485 24.03 -5.32 20.86
C HIS A 485 24.12 -6.64 20.08
N ILE A 486 23.17 -7.55 20.31
CA ILE A 486 23.13 -8.84 19.61
C ILE A 486 22.79 -8.66 18.13
N ALA A 487 21.89 -7.73 17.82
CA ALA A 487 21.57 -7.35 16.44
C ALA A 487 22.69 -6.56 15.73
N GLY A 488 23.75 -6.17 16.44
CA GLY A 488 24.83 -5.34 15.90
C GLY A 488 24.40 -3.89 15.60
N VAL A 489 23.34 -3.42 16.27
CA VAL A 489 22.79 -2.07 16.12
C VAL A 489 23.31 -1.18 17.27
N PRO A 490 23.91 -0.01 17.00
CA PRO A 490 24.35 0.88 18.06
C PRO A 490 23.16 1.44 18.86
N VAL A 491 23.37 1.64 20.16
CA VAL A 491 22.37 2.18 21.11
C VAL A 491 22.53 3.68 21.37
N GLU A 492 23.55 4.30 20.77
CA GLU A 492 23.87 5.72 20.90
C GLU A 492 24.36 6.26 19.55
N GLY A 493 24.18 7.57 19.34
CA GLY A 493 24.64 8.28 18.15
C GLY A 493 23.48 8.84 17.33
N ASN A 494 23.81 9.59 16.29
CA ASN A 494 22.83 10.11 15.32
C ASN A 494 22.36 9.04 14.32
N ALA A 495 21.56 9.42 13.33
CA ALA A 495 21.09 8.51 12.28
C ALA A 495 22.20 7.80 11.48
N ALA A 496 23.43 8.35 11.45
CA ALA A 496 24.60 7.73 10.85
C ALA A 496 25.38 6.80 11.82
N GLY A 497 25.01 6.76 13.09
CA GLY A 497 25.75 6.05 14.15
C GLY A 497 26.98 6.81 14.66
N ASN A 498 27.07 8.12 14.39
CA ASN A 498 28.19 8.95 14.81
C ASN A 498 27.89 9.63 16.15
N MET A 499 28.91 9.75 17.02
CA MET A 499 28.83 10.46 18.30
C MET A 499 29.01 11.98 18.17
N ASP A 500 29.61 12.44 17.07
CA ASP A 500 29.44 13.81 16.63
C ASP A 500 28.08 13.92 15.95
N PHE A 501 27.06 14.32 16.72
CA PHE A 501 25.66 14.24 16.30
C PHE A 501 25.33 15.06 15.04
N LEU A 502 26.15 16.04 14.68
CA LEU A 502 25.97 16.85 13.47
C LEU A 502 26.66 16.25 12.24
N ASP A 503 27.53 15.24 12.40
CA ASP A 503 28.18 14.54 11.30
C ASP A 503 27.32 13.36 10.83
N LEU A 504 26.63 13.54 9.70
CA LEU A 504 25.81 12.50 9.07
C LEU A 504 26.59 11.67 8.03
N ALA A 505 27.93 11.74 8.01
CA ALA A 505 28.71 10.95 7.08
C ALA A 505 28.45 9.43 7.26
N GLY A 506 28.01 8.78 6.19
CA GLY A 506 27.70 7.35 6.18
C GLY A 506 26.26 6.99 6.59
N GLU A 507 25.38 7.99 6.75
CA GLU A 507 23.96 7.75 6.93
C GLU A 507 23.36 6.95 5.75
N PRO A 508 22.41 6.04 6.01
CA PRO A 508 21.60 5.44 4.96
C PRO A 508 20.75 6.51 4.26
N VAL A 509 20.78 6.53 2.92
CA VAL A 509 19.99 7.45 2.10
C VAL A 509 19.35 6.71 0.95
N GLN A 510 18.28 7.30 0.40
CA GLN A 510 17.64 6.78 -0.81
C GLN A 510 18.61 6.73 -2.00
N PRO A 511 18.39 5.83 -2.97
CA PRO A 511 19.12 5.85 -4.22
C PRO A 511 19.05 7.20 -4.93
N ASN A 512 20.09 7.56 -5.68
CA ASN A 512 20.08 8.79 -6.47
C ASN A 512 18.93 8.77 -7.48
N PRO A 513 18.34 9.93 -7.82
CA PRO A 513 17.34 10.02 -8.89
C PRO A 513 17.85 9.47 -10.24
N LEU A 514 16.91 9.10 -11.12
CA LEU A 514 17.23 8.82 -12.52
C LEU A 514 17.93 10.03 -13.16
N PRO A 515 18.94 9.83 -14.02
CA PRO A 515 19.62 10.94 -14.69
C PRO A 515 18.67 11.66 -15.65
N ASP A 516 18.77 12.99 -15.71
CA ASP A 516 18.01 13.79 -16.66
C ASP A 516 18.42 13.45 -18.11
N GLY A 517 17.48 12.93 -18.88
CA GLY A 517 17.66 12.62 -20.31
C GLY A 517 18.49 11.36 -20.58
N PHE A 518 19.04 11.26 -21.81
CA PHE A 518 19.85 10.10 -22.18
C PHE A 518 21.22 10.18 -21.53
N THR A 519 21.68 9.06 -20.98
CA THR A 519 23.10 8.92 -20.61
C THR A 519 23.99 9.03 -21.85
N SER A 520 25.29 9.30 -21.67
CA SER A 520 26.24 9.31 -22.81
C SER A 520 26.23 7.98 -23.59
N LYS A 521 25.99 6.86 -22.90
CA LYS A 521 25.79 5.55 -23.51
C LYS A 521 24.48 5.49 -24.31
N GLY A 522 23.41 6.09 -23.78
CA GLY A 522 22.13 6.23 -24.47
C GLY A 522 22.24 7.02 -25.77
N TYR A 523 22.91 8.18 -25.75
CA TYR A 523 23.16 8.97 -26.95
C TYR A 523 23.99 8.19 -27.99
N PHE A 524 25.02 7.47 -27.54
CA PHE A 524 25.82 6.63 -28.42
C PHE A 524 24.99 5.52 -29.06
N ALA A 525 24.21 4.78 -28.27
CA ALA A 525 23.34 3.71 -28.76
C ALA A 525 22.30 4.24 -29.75
N LEU A 526 21.62 5.34 -29.43
CA LEU A 526 20.67 6.00 -30.33
C LEU A 526 21.33 6.38 -31.65
N THR A 527 22.51 6.98 -31.61
CA THR A 527 23.27 7.37 -32.81
C THR A 527 23.59 6.17 -33.70
N ILE A 528 24.09 5.07 -33.11
CA ILE A 528 24.39 3.85 -33.87
C ILE A 528 23.14 3.22 -34.46
N CYS A 529 22.05 3.12 -33.69
CA CYS A 529 20.77 2.60 -34.17
C CYS A 529 20.23 3.43 -35.34
N THR A 530 20.28 4.77 -35.26
CA THR A 530 19.88 5.65 -36.34
C THR A 530 20.73 5.44 -37.60
N LEU A 531 22.05 5.32 -37.47
CA LEU A 531 22.94 5.06 -38.62
C LEU A 531 22.64 3.71 -39.28
N VAL A 532 22.41 2.66 -38.49
CA VAL A 532 22.03 1.33 -39.00
C VAL A 532 20.68 1.37 -39.71
N ALA A 533 19.69 2.08 -39.16
CA ALA A 533 18.38 2.25 -39.79
C ALA A 533 18.48 2.99 -41.13
N LEU A 534 19.24 4.09 -41.19
CA LEU A 534 19.50 4.82 -42.43
C LEU A 534 20.20 3.96 -43.48
N TYR A 535 21.18 3.15 -43.05
CA TYR A 535 21.84 2.20 -43.93
C TYR A 535 20.85 1.14 -44.46
N GLY A 536 20.02 0.57 -43.59
CA GLY A 536 18.97 -0.39 -43.97
C GLY A 536 18.01 0.21 -45.01
N LEU A 537 17.49 1.41 -44.77
CA LEU A 537 16.64 2.12 -45.73
C LEU A 537 17.33 2.36 -47.08
N SER A 538 18.60 2.77 -47.07
CA SER A 538 19.41 2.97 -48.28
C SER A 538 19.61 1.68 -49.07
N THR A 539 19.84 0.55 -48.38
CA THR A 539 19.96 -0.77 -49.03
C THR A 539 18.66 -1.22 -49.67
N ILE A 540 17.51 -1.05 -48.99
CA ILE A 540 16.20 -1.40 -49.53
C ILE A 540 15.91 -0.58 -50.79
N TYR A 541 16.13 0.73 -50.74
CA TYR A 541 15.96 1.62 -51.88
C TYR A 541 16.84 1.19 -53.07
N SER A 542 18.13 0.91 -52.81
CA SER A 542 19.07 0.54 -53.86
C SER A 542 18.72 -0.81 -54.51
N TYR A 543 18.23 -1.77 -53.73
CA TYR A 543 17.84 -3.09 -54.25
C TYR A 543 16.51 -3.02 -55.02
N GLY A 544 15.52 -2.33 -54.47
CA GLY A 544 14.22 -2.14 -55.12
C GLY A 544 14.32 -1.38 -56.45
N MET A 545 15.20 -0.37 -56.55
CA MET A 545 15.43 0.36 -57.80
C MET A 545 16.18 -0.47 -58.86
N LYS A 546 17.03 -1.41 -58.46
CA LYS A 546 17.74 -2.30 -59.40
C LYS A 546 16.78 -3.23 -60.14
N ASP A 547 15.76 -3.76 -59.46
CA ASP A 547 14.78 -4.65 -60.09
C ASP A 547 13.90 -3.92 -61.12
N VAL A 548 13.50 -2.67 -60.83
CA VAL A 548 12.72 -1.83 -61.76
C VAL A 548 13.53 -1.53 -63.03
N THR A 549 14.78 -1.08 -62.87
CA THR A 549 15.65 -0.73 -64.02
C THR A 549 16.03 -1.93 -64.89
N ASN A 550 16.18 -3.13 -64.32
CA ASN A 550 16.44 -4.34 -65.12
C ASN A 550 15.21 -4.78 -65.92
N THR A 551 14.02 -4.70 -65.32
CA THR A 551 12.75 -5.08 -65.99
C THR A 551 12.44 -4.17 -67.18
N GLU A 552 12.68 -2.85 -67.05
CA GLU A 552 12.51 -1.90 -68.16
C GLU A 552 13.51 -2.16 -69.29
N LYS A 553 14.77 -2.45 -68.98
CA LYS A 553 15.79 -2.79 -69.99
C LYS A 553 15.47 -4.08 -70.75
N GLU A 554 15.00 -5.13 -70.06
CA GLU A 554 14.60 -6.38 -70.72
C GLU A 554 13.40 -6.18 -71.65
N LYS A 555 12.42 -5.36 -71.23
CA LYS A 555 11.24 -5.04 -72.05
C LYS A 555 11.63 -4.28 -73.32
N ILE A 556 12.48 -3.26 -73.19
CA ILE A 556 13.02 -2.48 -74.32
C ILE A 556 13.79 -3.40 -75.29
N LEU A 557 14.63 -4.30 -74.76
CA LEU A 557 15.38 -5.23 -75.59
C LEU A 557 14.47 -6.19 -76.39
N ASN A 558 13.42 -6.73 -75.75
CA ASN A 558 12.46 -7.60 -76.41
C ASN A 558 11.66 -6.87 -77.50
N GLU A 559 11.18 -5.66 -77.22
CA GLU A 559 10.48 -4.83 -78.21
C GLU A 559 11.38 -4.49 -79.41
N LYS A 560 12.65 -4.16 -79.15
CA LYS A 560 13.65 -3.93 -80.21
C LYS A 560 13.88 -5.15 -81.08
N ILE A 561 13.96 -6.35 -80.50
CA ILE A 561 14.10 -7.61 -81.26
C ILE A 561 12.88 -7.82 -82.18
N VAL A 562 11.67 -7.56 -81.68
CA VAL A 562 10.44 -7.66 -82.48
C VAL A 562 10.48 -6.68 -83.66
N VAL A 563 10.87 -5.42 -83.41
CA VAL A 563 11.00 -4.40 -84.46
C VAL A 563 12.03 -4.80 -85.52
N LYS A 564 13.20 -5.30 -85.12
CA LYS A 564 14.23 -5.79 -86.06
C LYS A 564 13.72 -6.95 -86.91
N ASN A 565 13.01 -7.90 -86.31
CA ASN A 565 12.42 -9.01 -87.05
C ASN A 565 11.35 -8.54 -88.04
N LEU A 566 10.53 -7.56 -87.66
CA LEU A 566 9.55 -6.95 -88.56
C LEU A 566 10.23 -6.24 -89.74
N ILE A 567 11.27 -5.45 -89.48
CA ILE A 567 12.08 -4.79 -90.54
C ILE A 567 12.58 -5.84 -91.54
N LEU A 568 13.22 -6.91 -91.07
CA LEU A 568 13.73 -7.98 -91.93
C LEU A 568 12.64 -8.68 -92.74
N SER A 569 11.43 -8.81 -92.18
CA SER A 569 10.29 -9.42 -92.87
C SER A 569 9.74 -8.51 -93.98
N PHE A 570 9.68 -7.20 -93.74
CA PHE A 570 9.16 -6.22 -94.70
C PHE A 570 10.17 -5.85 -95.78
N GLU A 571 11.48 -5.91 -95.50
CA GLU A 571 12.52 -5.74 -96.52
C GLU A 571 12.42 -6.78 -97.65
N LYS A 572 11.84 -7.95 -97.37
CA LYS A 572 11.63 -9.02 -98.36
C LYS A 572 10.37 -8.83 -99.21
N GLN A 573 9.56 -7.80 -98.95
CA GLN A 573 8.30 -7.56 -99.66
C GLN A 573 8.39 -6.33 -100.59
N SER A 574 8.06 -6.52 -101.86
CA SER A 574 8.24 -5.51 -102.93
C SER A 574 6.99 -4.68 -103.23
N SER A 575 6.09 -4.48 -102.25
CA SER A 575 4.88 -3.64 -102.44
C SER A 575 5.12 -2.19 -101.96
N PRO A 576 4.67 -1.17 -102.72
CA PRO A 576 4.84 0.25 -102.37
C PRO A 576 4.25 0.65 -101.01
N GLU A 577 3.19 -0.01 -100.54
CA GLU A 577 2.56 0.28 -99.24
C GLU A 577 3.47 -0.06 -98.05
N TYR A 578 4.34 -1.05 -98.17
CA TYR A 578 5.26 -1.46 -97.09
C TYR A 578 6.50 -0.58 -96.97
N GLN A 579 6.84 0.20 -98.00
CA GLN A 579 8.04 1.06 -97.98
C GLN A 579 7.92 2.21 -96.98
N ASN A 580 6.72 2.77 -96.81
CA ASN A 580 6.48 3.80 -95.79
C ASN A 580 6.54 3.20 -94.37
N LEU A 581 5.94 2.04 -94.15
CA LEU A 581 5.98 1.34 -92.87
C LEU A 581 7.42 0.94 -92.48
N LEU A 582 8.20 0.46 -93.45
CA LEU A 582 9.61 0.11 -93.26
C LEU A 582 10.45 1.32 -92.84
N LYS A 583 10.18 2.50 -93.41
CA LYS A 583 10.86 3.74 -93.05
C LYS A 583 10.57 4.16 -91.60
N ASP A 584 9.34 4.00 -91.16
CA ASP A 584 8.93 4.31 -89.79
C ASP A 584 9.48 3.28 -88.79
N LEU A 585 9.48 1.99 -89.13
CA LEU A 585 10.12 0.95 -88.30
C LEU A 585 11.63 1.17 -88.15
N LYS A 586 12.34 1.57 -89.21
CA LYS A 586 13.77 1.91 -89.13
C LYS A 586 14.05 3.13 -88.26
N LYS A 587 13.16 4.12 -88.25
CA LYS A 587 13.25 5.25 -87.30
C LYS A 587 13.05 4.79 -85.87
N LEU A 588 12.11 3.87 -85.65
CA LEU A 588 11.83 3.31 -84.33
C LEU A 588 13.01 2.47 -83.80
N ASP A 589 13.66 1.66 -84.64
CA ASP A 589 14.86 0.89 -84.28
C ASP A 589 16.03 1.81 -83.87
N ASN A 590 16.24 2.91 -84.61
CA ASN A 590 17.22 3.93 -84.22
C ASN A 590 16.88 4.60 -82.88
N LEU A 591 15.59 4.78 -82.58
CA LEU A 591 15.16 5.32 -81.29
C LEU A 591 15.49 4.34 -80.15
N PHE A 592 15.31 3.03 -80.38
CA PHE A 592 15.73 1.97 -79.47
C PHE A 592 17.25 1.78 -79.35
N ASP A 593 18.07 2.30 -80.27
CA ASP A 593 19.53 2.38 -80.12
C ASP A 593 19.96 3.60 -79.26
N GLN A 594 19.09 4.59 -79.10
CA GLN A 594 19.33 5.79 -78.29
C GLN A 594 18.82 5.66 -76.84
N LEU A 595 17.78 4.84 -76.63
CA LEU A 595 17.25 4.41 -75.33
C LEU A 595 18.06 3.25 -74.75
#